data_AF-A0A7X8SLP5-F1
#
_entry.id   AF-A0A7X8SLP5-F1
#
_cell.length_a   1.000
_cell.length_b   1.000
_cell.length_c   1.000
_cell.angle_alpha   90.00
_cell.angle_beta   90.00
_cell.angle_gamma   90.00
#
_symmetry.space_group_name_H-M   'P 1'
#
loop_
_entity.id
_entity.type
_entity.pdbx_description
1 polymer ?
#
loop_
_entity_poly.entity_id
_entity_poly.type
_entity_poly.pdbx_seq_one_letter_code
_entity_poly.pdbx_strand_id
1 'polypeptide(L)'
;MKLKYYYSLFGYLFLVLTNMVEAQQMTSVNELEKFYKKHKHTLPNPSEGWQEVWIIMPKEKDFINEHQTELVNARVYVEDGVISKVYYDNDKYVENVYGIDKVKNGSASFQKVYLDLNYNVTEVFTAFTHKVIFKDHQADVQSPIEQDSYHGNVVFFSNEKKVDKHGYYVFVKDLDNDDYDFLGYLNKKCKDEADCESLESLRIPLRRGNYEVFTVQNKIQFDRRMPMKKHDLIVAENQCQMIKLEANN
;
A
#
# COMPACT_ATOMS: atom_id res chain seq x y z
N MET A 1 10.66 49.27 -57.00
CA MET A 1 9.28 48.91 -56.58
C MET A 1 9.02 47.48 -57.01
N LYS A 2 8.66 46.49 -56.20
CA LYS A 2 8.37 46.35 -54.75
C LYS A 2 8.79 44.92 -54.37
N LEU A 3 9.39 44.74 -53.18
CA LEU A 3 9.47 43.46 -52.48
C LEU A 3 8.07 42.87 -52.23
N LYS A 4 7.95 41.53 -52.15
CA LYS A 4 7.20 40.90 -51.04
C LYS A 4 7.57 39.42 -50.84
N TYR A 5 8.05 39.19 -49.62
CA TYR A 5 8.30 37.97 -48.88
C TYR A 5 7.23 36.88 -48.99
N TYR A 6 7.68 35.63 -49.16
CA TYR A 6 7.03 34.43 -48.60
C TYR A 6 8.10 33.46 -48.08
N TYR A 7 8.93 33.95 -47.15
CA TYR A 7 9.56 33.10 -46.13
C TYR A 7 8.69 33.19 -44.89
N SER A 8 7.66 32.36 -44.77
CA SER A 8 6.93 32.10 -43.53
C SER A 8 5.82 31.10 -43.83
N LEU A 9 6.06 29.81 -43.55
CA LEU A 9 5.09 28.89 -42.93
C LEU A 9 5.51 27.41 -42.93
N PHE A 10 6.73 27.05 -43.32
CA PHE A 10 7.20 25.66 -43.21
C PHE A 10 8.18 25.41 -42.06
N GLY A 11 8.22 26.32 -41.08
CA GLY A 11 9.11 26.26 -39.92
C GLY A 11 8.44 25.99 -38.57
N TYR A 12 7.12 25.77 -38.52
CA TYR A 12 6.37 25.66 -37.25
C TYR A 12 5.56 24.36 -37.07
N LEU A 13 5.66 23.39 -38.00
CA LEU A 13 4.95 22.10 -37.88
C LEU A 13 5.86 20.91 -37.55
N PHE A 14 7.11 21.16 -37.18
CA PHE A 14 8.09 20.12 -36.77
C PHE A 14 8.59 20.30 -35.34
N LEU A 15 7.87 21.06 -34.52
CA LEU A 15 8.12 21.30 -33.10
C LEU A 15 7.06 20.65 -32.19
N VAL A 16 6.42 19.59 -32.70
CA VAL A 16 5.77 18.57 -31.86
C VAL A 16 6.68 17.34 -31.83
N LEU A 17 7.92 17.54 -31.39
CA LEU A 17 8.62 16.52 -30.60
C LEU A 17 7.81 16.45 -29.29
N THR A 18 6.67 15.76 -29.27
CA THR A 18 6.63 14.39 -28.74
C THR A 18 7.71 14.20 -27.68
N ASN A 19 7.58 14.93 -26.58
CA ASN A 19 7.83 14.34 -25.26
C ASN A 19 6.81 13.21 -25.08
N MET A 20 6.94 12.16 -25.89
CA MET A 20 6.53 10.84 -25.47
C MET A 20 7.40 10.59 -24.25
N VAL A 21 6.83 10.87 -23.08
CA VAL A 21 7.39 10.50 -21.79
C VAL A 21 7.57 8.99 -21.89
N GLU A 22 8.81 8.57 -22.14
CA GLU A 22 9.23 7.17 -22.12
C GLU A 22 8.67 6.58 -20.83
N ALA A 23 8.09 5.38 -20.92
CA ALA A 23 7.64 4.62 -19.77
C ALA A 23 8.77 4.64 -18.72
N GLN A 24 8.59 5.44 -17.67
CA GLN A 24 9.72 5.91 -16.88
C GLN A 24 10.09 4.81 -15.89
N GLN A 25 10.93 3.87 -16.31
CA GLN A 25 11.47 2.85 -15.41
C GLN A 25 12.68 3.44 -14.67
N MET A 26 12.43 3.94 -13.47
CA MET A 26 13.51 4.31 -12.54
C MET A 26 14.17 3.05 -12.00
N THR A 27 15.50 3.00 -12.04
CA THR A 27 16.26 1.79 -11.65
C THR A 27 16.96 1.93 -10.30
N SER A 28 16.98 3.14 -9.71
CA SER A 28 17.58 3.37 -8.40
C SER A 28 16.92 4.50 -7.61
N VAL A 29 17.02 4.45 -6.28
CA VAL A 29 16.50 5.51 -5.40
C VAL A 29 17.16 6.86 -5.69
N ASN A 30 18.47 6.89 -5.91
CA ASN A 30 19.20 8.12 -6.24
C ASN A 30 18.71 8.79 -7.53
N GLU A 31 18.37 7.99 -8.55
CA GLU A 31 17.80 8.46 -9.80
C GLU A 31 16.41 9.09 -9.57
N LEU A 32 15.54 8.37 -8.85
CA LEU A 32 14.21 8.84 -8.51
C LEU A 32 14.26 10.14 -7.68
N GLU A 33 15.17 10.24 -6.72
CA GLU A 33 15.31 11.46 -5.91
C GLU A 33 15.76 12.67 -6.72
N LYS A 34 16.70 12.50 -7.65
CA LYS A 34 17.12 13.55 -8.57
C LYS A 34 15.98 13.97 -9.48
N PHE A 35 15.25 13.00 -10.03
CA PHE A 35 14.05 13.24 -10.83
C PHE A 35 13.00 14.03 -10.04
N TYR A 36 12.65 13.57 -8.84
CA TYR A 36 11.67 14.23 -7.98
C TYR A 36 12.08 15.66 -7.65
N LYS A 37 13.34 15.91 -7.26
CA LYS A 37 13.84 17.27 -6.97
C LYS A 37 13.64 18.23 -8.15
N LYS A 38 13.81 17.74 -9.37
CA LYS A 38 13.67 18.54 -10.60
C LYS A 38 12.20 18.78 -10.98
N HIS A 39 11.29 17.84 -10.71
CA HIS A 39 9.93 17.86 -11.25
C HIS A 39 8.80 17.90 -10.19
N LYS A 40 9.09 17.94 -8.89
CA LYS A 40 8.07 17.86 -7.81
C LYS A 40 6.88 18.83 -7.98
N HIS A 41 7.09 20.02 -8.56
CA HIS A 41 6.03 21.01 -8.76
C HIS A 41 5.12 20.72 -9.96
N THR A 42 5.51 19.80 -10.83
CA THR A 42 4.71 19.38 -11.99
C THR A 42 4.05 18.01 -11.79
N LEU A 43 4.52 17.23 -10.81
CA LEU A 43 3.94 15.93 -10.47
C LEU A 43 2.50 16.07 -9.91
N PRO A 44 1.65 15.05 -10.09
CA PRO A 44 0.23 15.12 -9.73
C PRO A 44 -0.01 15.20 -8.21
N ASN A 45 -1.14 15.76 -7.80
CA ASN A 45 -1.59 15.80 -6.40
C ASN A 45 -3.00 15.21 -6.27
N PRO A 46 -3.16 13.90 -6.50
CA PRO A 46 -4.46 13.24 -6.41
C PRO A 46 -5.05 13.38 -5.01
N SER A 47 -6.37 13.54 -4.96
CA SER A 47 -7.15 13.51 -3.72
C SER A 47 -7.86 12.19 -3.49
N GLU A 48 -8.15 11.44 -4.56
CA GLU A 48 -8.91 10.20 -4.55
C GLU A 48 -8.38 9.23 -5.63
N GLY A 49 -8.68 7.94 -5.49
CA GLY A 49 -8.51 6.95 -6.55
C GLY A 49 -7.18 6.20 -6.55
N TRP A 50 -7.06 5.23 -7.45
CA TRP A 50 -5.84 4.43 -7.63
C TRP A 50 -4.82 5.15 -8.51
N GLN A 51 -3.56 5.12 -8.09
CA GLN A 51 -2.46 5.87 -8.70
C GLN A 51 -1.22 4.97 -8.84
N GLU A 52 -0.51 5.07 -9.96
CA GLU A 52 0.79 4.42 -10.09
C GLU A 52 1.88 5.25 -9.42
N VAL A 53 2.75 4.55 -8.67
CA VAL A 53 3.76 5.19 -7.86
C VAL A 53 5.07 4.42 -7.87
N TRP A 54 6.11 5.11 -7.45
CA TRP A 54 7.32 4.49 -6.92
C TRP A 54 7.30 4.58 -5.40
N ILE A 55 7.60 3.48 -4.73
CA ILE A 55 7.77 3.44 -3.28
C ILE A 55 9.24 3.23 -2.97
N ILE A 56 9.77 4.10 -2.13
CA ILE A 56 11.09 3.94 -1.53
C ILE A 56 10.87 3.25 -0.18
N MET A 57 11.24 1.98 -0.11
CA MET A 57 11.16 1.16 1.09
C MET A 57 12.50 1.26 1.85
N PRO A 58 12.48 1.35 3.19
CA PRO A 58 13.66 1.01 3.96
C PRO A 58 13.93 -0.50 3.82
N LYS A 59 15.18 -0.93 3.54
CA LYS A 59 15.48 -2.37 3.50
C LYS A 59 15.49 -2.98 4.90
N GLU A 60 14.91 -4.17 5.05
CA GLU A 60 14.88 -4.93 6.30
C GLU A 60 16.27 -5.38 6.78
N LYS A 61 17.24 -5.62 5.87
CA LYS A 61 18.62 -6.05 6.21
C LYS A 61 19.58 -4.94 6.62
N ASP A 62 19.16 -3.68 6.57
CA ASP A 62 20.00 -2.51 6.87
C ASP A 62 19.97 -2.08 8.33
N PHE A 63 19.43 -2.92 9.21
CA PHE A 63 19.26 -2.64 10.62
C PHE A 63 20.56 -2.54 11.46
N ILE A 64 21.74 -2.85 10.88
CA ILE A 64 23.03 -2.78 11.61
C ILE A 64 24.01 -1.78 10.99
N ASN A 65 23.87 -1.42 9.71
CA ASN A 65 24.70 -0.41 9.06
C ASN A 65 23.86 0.37 8.06
N GLU A 66 23.63 1.65 8.34
CA GLU A 66 22.98 2.61 7.46
C GLU A 66 23.57 2.49 6.04
N HIS A 67 22.75 2.31 4.99
CA HIS A 67 22.89 2.89 3.62
C HIS A 67 22.32 2.12 2.39
N GLN A 68 21.16 1.45 2.42
CA GLN A 68 20.49 0.97 1.19
C GLN A 68 18.94 0.96 1.26
N THR A 69 18.31 1.88 0.54
CA THR A 69 16.86 1.89 0.29
C THR A 69 16.50 1.06 -0.94
N GLU A 70 15.34 0.40 -0.93
CA GLU A 70 14.80 -0.33 -2.09
C GLU A 70 13.76 0.51 -2.83
N LEU A 71 13.75 0.40 -4.16
CA LEU A 71 12.81 1.07 -5.03
C LEU A 71 11.88 0.03 -5.63
N VAL A 72 10.58 0.13 -5.33
CA VAL A 72 9.55 -0.78 -5.87
C VAL A 72 8.50 0.00 -6.65
N ASN A 73 7.94 -0.66 -7.68
CA ASN A 73 6.75 -0.17 -8.36
C ASN A 73 5.51 -0.68 -7.65
N ALA A 74 4.51 0.19 -7.53
CA ALA A 74 3.25 -0.15 -6.87
C ALA A 74 2.11 0.70 -7.42
N ARG A 75 0.88 0.31 -7.05
CA ARG A 75 -0.31 1.15 -7.11
C ARG A 75 -0.78 1.47 -5.71
N VAL A 76 -1.20 2.70 -5.48
CA VAL A 76 -1.75 3.14 -4.18
C VAL A 76 -3.15 3.71 -4.36
N TYR A 77 -4.02 3.46 -3.39
CA TYR A 77 -5.31 4.14 -3.32
C TYR A 77 -5.18 5.36 -2.43
N VAL A 78 -5.55 6.52 -2.96
CA VAL A 78 -5.62 7.78 -2.24
C VAL A 78 -7.07 8.01 -1.82
N GLU A 79 -7.27 8.45 -0.58
CA GLU A 79 -8.55 8.82 0.01
C GLU A 79 -8.35 10.08 0.86
N ASP A 80 -9.14 11.12 0.64
CA ASP A 80 -9.00 12.46 1.26
C ASP A 80 -7.60 13.08 1.11
N GLY A 81 -6.90 12.71 0.04
CA GLY A 81 -5.53 13.10 -0.27
C GLY A 81 -4.47 12.35 0.55
N VAL A 82 -4.80 11.26 1.23
CA VAL A 82 -3.86 10.44 2.02
C VAL A 82 -3.82 9.02 1.45
N ILE A 83 -2.68 8.34 1.53
CA ILE A 83 -2.57 6.95 1.09
C ILE A 83 -3.26 6.03 2.10
N SER A 84 -4.27 5.28 1.66
CA SER A 84 -5.00 4.33 2.51
C SER A 84 -4.73 2.87 2.14
N LYS A 85 -4.35 2.59 0.88
CA LYS A 85 -4.04 1.22 0.42
C LYS A 85 -2.83 1.18 -0.49
N VAL A 86 -2.13 0.05 -0.49
CA VAL A 86 -0.97 -0.22 -1.34
C VAL A 86 -1.13 -1.60 -1.98
N TYR A 87 -0.72 -1.70 -3.24
CA TYR A 87 -0.60 -2.92 -4.00
C TYR A 87 0.74 -2.91 -4.72
N TYR A 88 1.70 -3.73 -4.27
CA TYR A 88 2.97 -3.82 -4.97
C TYR A 88 2.82 -4.64 -6.24
N ASP A 89 3.59 -4.31 -7.27
CA ASP A 89 3.51 -5.03 -8.53
C ASP A 89 3.90 -6.50 -8.33
N ASN A 90 3.01 -7.40 -8.77
CA ASN A 90 3.06 -8.87 -8.62
C ASN A 90 2.57 -9.44 -7.29
N ASP A 91 2.12 -8.61 -6.36
CA ASP A 91 1.58 -9.09 -5.08
C ASP A 91 0.24 -9.80 -5.23
N LYS A 92 -0.05 -10.64 -4.24
CA LYS A 92 -1.28 -11.44 -4.18
C LYS A 92 -2.44 -10.72 -3.49
N TYR A 93 -2.19 -9.56 -2.87
CA TYR A 93 -3.14 -8.87 -2.00
C TYR A 93 -2.93 -7.36 -1.96
N VAL A 94 -3.95 -6.65 -1.47
CA VAL A 94 -3.88 -5.22 -1.14
C VAL A 94 -3.64 -5.06 0.36
N GLU A 95 -2.71 -4.19 0.71
CA GLU A 95 -2.41 -3.81 2.08
C GLU A 95 -3.15 -2.53 2.46
N ASN A 96 -3.76 -2.49 3.65
CA ASN A 96 -4.32 -1.26 4.22
C ASN A 96 -3.27 -0.61 5.12
N VAL A 97 -2.84 0.60 4.79
CA VAL A 97 -1.66 1.26 5.42
C VAL A 97 -2.05 2.51 6.21
N TYR A 98 -1.13 3.01 7.04
CA TYR A 98 -1.30 4.26 7.77
C TYR A 98 -0.70 5.43 7.01
N GLY A 99 -1.48 6.14 6.19
CA GLY A 99 -0.99 7.37 5.58
C GLY A 99 -0.61 8.43 6.64
N ILE A 100 0.56 9.05 6.47
CA ILE A 100 1.15 10.01 7.42
C ILE A 100 0.79 11.44 7.03
N ASP A 101 0.89 11.74 5.74
CA ASP A 101 0.77 13.08 5.19
C ASP A 101 -0.07 13.09 3.92
N LYS A 102 -0.67 14.26 3.64
CA LYS A 102 -1.43 14.48 2.42
C LYS A 102 -0.50 14.59 1.22
N VAL A 103 -0.94 14.09 0.08
CA VAL A 103 -0.23 14.21 -1.20
C VAL A 103 0.04 15.68 -1.51
N LYS A 104 1.31 16.01 -1.64
CA LYS A 104 1.77 17.36 -1.95
C LYS A 104 3.04 17.32 -2.81
N ASN A 105 3.03 18.08 -3.89
CA ASN A 105 4.07 18.09 -4.91
C ASN A 105 4.42 16.67 -5.42
N GLY A 106 3.42 15.82 -5.64
CA GLY A 106 3.63 14.45 -6.15
C GLY A 106 4.33 13.51 -5.18
N SER A 107 4.23 13.77 -3.88
CA SER A 107 4.73 12.85 -2.84
C SER A 107 3.80 12.77 -1.65
N ALA A 108 3.80 11.61 -1.01
CA ALA A 108 3.23 11.38 0.31
C ALA A 108 4.03 10.27 1.02
N SER A 109 3.66 9.94 2.25
CA SER A 109 4.25 8.85 3.01
C SER A 109 3.19 8.06 3.74
N PHE A 110 3.47 6.78 4.00
CA PHE A 110 2.66 5.93 4.85
C PHE A 110 3.54 5.13 5.81
N GLN A 111 2.95 4.56 6.85
CA GLN A 111 3.60 3.58 7.72
C GLN A 111 3.03 2.19 7.48
N LYS A 112 3.93 1.21 7.37
CA LYS A 112 3.62 -0.22 7.46
C LYS A 112 4.19 -0.75 8.77
N VAL A 113 3.42 -1.62 9.41
CA VAL A 113 3.79 -2.30 10.65
C VAL A 113 4.36 -3.66 10.29
N TYR A 114 5.46 -4.08 10.92
CA TYR A 114 6.05 -5.40 10.69
C TYR A 114 5.97 -6.24 11.96
N LEU A 115 5.90 -7.56 11.77
CA LEU A 115 5.82 -8.55 12.84
C LEU A 115 7.12 -9.33 12.90
N ASP A 116 7.90 -9.11 13.96
CA ASP A 116 9.10 -9.91 14.28
C ASP A 116 8.76 -10.97 15.33
N LEU A 117 9.02 -12.24 14.99
CA LEU A 117 8.85 -13.39 15.87
C LEU A 117 10.21 -13.94 16.30
N ASN A 118 10.73 -13.48 17.44
CA ASN A 118 11.95 -14.02 18.03
C ASN A 118 11.69 -15.02 19.16
N TYR A 119 12.63 -15.95 19.40
CA TYR A 119 12.44 -17.15 20.22
C TYR A 119 11.92 -16.90 21.65
N ASN A 120 12.23 -15.74 22.25
CA ASN A 120 11.89 -15.39 23.63
C ASN A 120 11.05 -14.12 23.79
N VAL A 121 10.82 -13.34 22.73
CA VAL A 121 10.05 -12.08 22.78
C VAL A 121 9.32 -11.92 21.45
N THR A 122 7.99 -11.74 21.49
CA THR A 122 7.26 -11.19 20.35
C THR A 122 7.34 -9.67 20.50
N GLU A 123 8.45 -9.09 20.08
CA GLU A 123 8.75 -7.68 20.32
C GLU A 123 8.28 -6.83 19.13
N VAL A 124 7.31 -5.96 19.43
CA VAL A 124 7.05 -4.65 18.84
C VAL A 124 6.97 -4.53 17.31
N PHE A 125 5.73 -4.21 16.91
CA PHE A 125 5.32 -3.42 15.76
C PHE A 125 6.29 -2.26 15.45
N THR A 126 7.31 -2.47 14.63
CA THR A 126 8.08 -1.34 14.11
C THR A 126 7.28 -0.76 12.94
N ALA A 127 6.85 0.49 13.10
CA ALA A 127 6.17 1.24 12.05
C ALA A 127 7.21 1.97 11.22
N PHE A 128 7.37 1.58 9.96
CA PHE A 128 8.36 2.20 9.07
C PHE A 128 7.70 3.14 8.10
N THR A 129 8.26 4.34 7.98
CA THR A 129 7.82 5.32 7.00
C THR A 129 8.31 4.95 5.61
N HIS A 130 7.37 4.68 4.71
CA HIS A 130 7.59 4.46 3.31
C HIS A 130 7.32 5.76 2.57
N LYS A 131 8.21 6.13 1.66
CA LYS A 131 8.05 7.35 0.87
C LYS A 131 7.49 7.00 -0.50
N VAL A 132 6.45 7.72 -0.92
CA VAL A 132 5.75 7.50 -2.18
C VAL A 132 5.97 8.69 -3.09
N ILE A 133 6.39 8.43 -4.33
CA ILE A 133 6.48 9.42 -5.39
C ILE A 133 5.50 9.03 -6.51
N PHE A 134 4.61 9.94 -6.86
CA PHE A 134 3.59 9.71 -7.89
C PHE A 134 4.22 9.81 -9.28
N LYS A 135 3.84 8.89 -10.17
CA LYS A 135 4.26 8.92 -11.57
C LYS A 135 3.55 10.06 -12.32
N ASP A 136 4.13 10.52 -13.43
CA ASP A 136 3.65 11.70 -14.19
C ASP A 136 2.37 11.45 -15.02
N HIS A 137 1.62 10.39 -14.72
CA HIS A 137 0.34 10.11 -15.36
C HIS A 137 -0.78 10.67 -14.46
N GLN A 138 -1.52 11.66 -14.98
CA GLN A 138 -2.63 12.31 -14.26
C GLN A 138 -3.93 11.48 -14.23
N ALA A 139 -3.98 10.37 -14.95
CA ALA A 139 -5.18 9.55 -15.02
C ALA A 139 -5.20 8.56 -13.85
N ASP A 140 -6.31 8.55 -13.11
CA ASP A 140 -6.64 7.47 -12.18
C ASP A 140 -6.53 6.15 -12.94
N VAL A 141 -5.72 5.24 -12.40
CA VAL A 141 -5.63 3.88 -12.96
C VAL A 141 -6.77 3.04 -12.41
N GLN A 142 -7.11 1.97 -13.13
CA GLN A 142 -8.06 1.00 -12.60
C GLN A 142 -7.49 0.32 -11.35
N SER A 143 -8.39 -0.23 -10.53
CA SER A 143 -8.00 -1.07 -9.39
C SER A 143 -6.98 -2.12 -9.85
N PRO A 144 -5.84 -2.28 -9.15
CA PRO A 144 -4.82 -3.27 -9.48
C PRO A 144 -5.35 -4.71 -9.48
N ILE A 145 -6.45 -4.91 -8.77
CA ILE A 145 -7.23 -6.12 -8.69
C ILE A 145 -8.39 -5.91 -9.66
N GLU A 146 -8.26 -6.46 -10.89
CA GLU A 146 -9.31 -6.37 -11.92
C GLU A 146 -10.58 -7.09 -11.43
N GLN A 147 -11.74 -6.59 -11.84
CA GLN A 147 -13.03 -7.17 -11.46
C GLN A 147 -13.18 -8.64 -11.91
N ASP A 148 -12.46 -9.03 -12.97
CA ASP A 148 -12.47 -10.38 -13.57
C ASP A 148 -11.25 -11.23 -13.20
N SER A 149 -10.28 -10.70 -12.42
CA SER A 149 -9.32 -11.61 -11.79
C SER A 149 -10.06 -12.33 -10.66
N TYR A 150 -9.95 -13.65 -10.61
CA TYR A 150 -10.78 -14.46 -9.73
C TYR A 150 -10.47 -14.20 -8.24
N HIS A 151 -11.22 -13.30 -7.58
CA HIS A 151 -10.96 -12.84 -6.20
C HIS A 151 -11.99 -13.33 -5.21
N GLY A 152 -11.53 -13.60 -3.98
CA GLY A 152 -12.38 -13.63 -2.81
C GLY A 152 -12.09 -12.43 -1.91
N ASN A 153 -13.05 -12.08 -1.06
CA ASN A 153 -12.86 -11.06 -0.03
C ASN A 153 -12.79 -11.74 1.33
N VAL A 154 -11.86 -11.30 2.17
CA VAL A 154 -11.88 -11.66 3.58
C VAL A 154 -12.20 -10.42 4.38
N VAL A 155 -13.18 -10.54 5.27
CA VAL A 155 -13.66 -9.42 6.07
C VAL A 155 -13.46 -9.76 7.53
N PHE A 156 -12.56 -9.03 8.16
CA PHE A 156 -12.30 -9.14 9.59
C PHE A 156 -13.19 -8.15 10.33
N PHE A 157 -13.88 -8.63 11.36
CA PHE A 157 -14.72 -7.80 12.22
C PHE A 157 -14.57 -8.21 13.69
N SER A 158 -14.93 -7.33 14.61
CA SER A 158 -14.89 -7.62 16.05
C SER A 158 -16.06 -6.96 16.76
N ASN A 159 -16.72 -7.71 17.64
CA ASN A 159 -17.79 -7.20 18.49
C ASN A 159 -17.28 -6.64 19.83
N GLU A 160 -15.97 -6.68 20.06
CA GLU A 160 -15.36 -6.27 21.31
C GLU A 160 -15.31 -4.76 21.45
N LYS A 161 -15.51 -4.29 22.68
CA LYS A 161 -15.50 -2.85 22.99
C LYS A 161 -14.04 -2.37 23.05
N LYS A 162 -13.61 -1.59 22.05
CA LYS A 162 -12.30 -0.90 21.95
C LYS A 162 -11.15 -1.66 22.62
N VAL A 163 -10.56 -2.56 21.84
CA VAL A 163 -9.32 -3.24 22.20
C VAL A 163 -8.15 -2.28 21.96
N ASP A 164 -7.88 -1.37 22.89
CA ASP A 164 -6.84 -0.34 22.77
C ASP A 164 -6.90 0.53 21.48
N LYS A 165 -5.92 1.42 21.26
CA LYS A 165 -5.94 2.43 20.18
C LYS A 165 -5.99 1.82 18.77
N HIS A 166 -5.51 0.58 18.59
CA HIS A 166 -5.34 -0.06 17.29
C HIS A 166 -6.08 -1.40 17.12
N GLY A 167 -6.69 -1.97 18.17
CA GLY A 167 -7.52 -3.18 18.05
C GLY A 167 -6.73 -4.44 17.72
N TYR A 168 -6.82 -4.85 16.46
CA TYR A 168 -6.18 -6.03 15.91
C TYR A 168 -5.32 -5.65 14.71
N TYR A 169 -4.12 -6.21 14.62
CA TYR A 169 -3.32 -6.20 13.40
C TYR A 169 -3.47 -7.56 12.69
N VAL A 170 -3.57 -7.52 11.37
CA VAL A 170 -3.74 -8.71 10.52
C VAL A 170 -2.52 -8.83 9.61
N PHE A 171 -1.88 -9.99 9.64
CA PHE A 171 -0.71 -10.32 8.85
C PHE A 171 -0.97 -11.57 8.03
N VAL A 172 -0.38 -11.67 6.84
CA VAL A 172 -0.28 -12.91 6.08
C VAL A 172 1.15 -13.41 6.15
N LYS A 173 1.32 -14.72 6.34
CA LYS A 173 2.64 -15.32 6.24
C LYS A 173 2.99 -15.51 4.77
N ASP A 174 4.11 -14.94 4.36
CA ASP A 174 4.74 -15.29 3.10
C ASP A 174 5.46 -16.63 3.27
N LEU A 175 5.10 -17.58 2.43
CA LEU A 175 5.58 -18.96 2.50
C LEU A 175 6.95 -19.12 1.84
N ASP A 176 7.37 -18.16 1.00
CA ASP A 176 8.60 -18.26 0.23
C ASP A 176 9.82 -17.80 1.06
N ASN A 177 9.64 -16.86 1.99
CA ASN A 177 10.69 -16.27 2.83
C ASN A 177 10.45 -16.40 4.35
N ASP A 178 9.32 -16.99 4.78
CA ASP A 178 8.89 -17.08 6.19
C ASP A 178 8.62 -15.72 6.87
N ASP A 179 8.46 -14.64 6.09
CA ASP A 179 8.16 -13.30 6.59
C ASP A 179 6.65 -13.07 6.79
N TYR A 180 6.30 -11.98 7.48
CA TYR A 180 4.91 -11.62 7.80
C TYR A 180 4.53 -10.27 7.20
N ASP A 181 3.70 -10.31 6.17
CA ASP A 181 3.21 -9.11 5.51
C ASP A 181 1.96 -8.54 6.17
N PHE A 182 1.94 -7.23 6.32
CA PHE A 182 0.85 -6.52 6.96
C PHE A 182 -0.32 -6.28 5.99
N LEU A 183 -1.47 -6.90 6.28
CA LEU A 183 -2.68 -6.72 5.48
C LEU A 183 -3.54 -5.52 5.94
N GLY A 184 -3.45 -5.16 7.22
CA GLY A 184 -4.18 -4.04 7.78
C GLY A 184 -4.48 -4.19 9.26
N TYR A 185 -5.28 -3.26 9.78
CA TYR A 185 -5.68 -3.24 11.17
C TYR A 185 -7.18 -2.98 11.32
N LEU A 186 -7.76 -3.49 12.40
CA LEU A 186 -9.14 -3.32 12.78
C LEU A 186 -9.21 -2.67 14.15
N ASN A 187 -9.64 -1.41 14.21
CA ASN A 187 -9.80 -0.66 15.47
C ASN A 187 -11.25 -0.22 15.76
N LYS A 188 -12.20 -0.60 14.89
CA LYS A 188 -13.63 -0.32 15.06
C LYS A 188 -14.38 -1.55 15.51
N LYS A 189 -15.46 -1.31 16.23
CA LYS A 189 -16.38 -2.34 16.70
C LYS A 189 -17.53 -2.45 15.72
N CYS A 190 -17.83 -3.66 15.30
CA CYS A 190 -19.05 -4.02 14.59
C CYS A 190 -19.84 -5.03 15.44
N LYS A 191 -21.10 -4.74 15.76
CA LYS A 191 -21.87 -5.57 16.70
C LYS A 191 -22.27 -6.92 16.10
N ASP A 192 -22.63 -6.94 14.81
CA ASP A 192 -23.21 -8.10 14.13
C ASP A 192 -22.67 -8.23 12.70
N GLU A 193 -22.45 -9.47 12.26
CA GLU A 193 -21.89 -9.80 10.94
C GLU A 193 -22.74 -9.22 9.78
N ALA A 194 -24.06 -9.25 9.94
CA ALA A 194 -25.01 -8.78 8.93
C ALA A 194 -25.00 -7.25 8.73
N ASP A 195 -24.50 -6.50 9.73
CA ASP A 195 -24.55 -5.03 9.76
C ASP A 195 -23.15 -4.41 9.64
N CYS A 196 -22.10 -5.19 9.35
CA CYS A 196 -20.75 -4.65 9.22
C CYS A 196 -20.56 -3.88 7.90
N GLU A 197 -20.74 -2.57 7.99
CA GLU A 197 -20.34 -1.63 6.95
C GLU A 197 -18.82 -1.69 6.67
N SER A 198 -18.41 -1.27 5.47
CA SER A 198 -17.00 -1.26 5.05
C SER A 198 -16.11 -0.42 5.95
N LEU A 199 -16.66 0.60 6.60
CA LEU A 199 -15.93 1.48 7.51
C LEU A 199 -15.67 0.85 8.89
N GLU A 200 -16.46 -0.14 9.31
CA GLU A 200 -16.37 -0.79 10.62
C GLU A 200 -15.70 -2.16 10.58
N SER A 201 -15.36 -2.63 9.39
CA SER A 201 -14.71 -3.91 9.13
C SER A 201 -13.42 -3.70 8.33
N LEU A 202 -12.47 -4.62 8.47
CA LEU A 202 -11.28 -4.64 7.64
C LEU A 202 -11.54 -5.59 6.47
N ARG A 203 -11.78 -5.01 5.29
CA ARG A 203 -12.01 -5.76 4.05
C ARG A 203 -10.72 -5.89 3.27
N ILE A 204 -10.28 -7.11 3.03
CA ILE A 204 -9.01 -7.41 2.36
C ILE A 204 -9.35 -8.21 1.10
N PRO A 205 -9.20 -7.61 -0.09
CA PRO A 205 -9.28 -8.34 -1.35
C PRO A 205 -8.06 -9.26 -1.49
N LEU A 206 -8.31 -10.55 -1.71
CA LEU A 206 -7.28 -11.57 -1.89
C LEU A 206 -7.52 -12.31 -3.21
N ARG A 207 -6.44 -12.59 -3.94
CA ARG A 207 -6.50 -13.53 -5.07
C ARG A 207 -6.92 -14.91 -4.57
N ARG A 208 -7.48 -15.74 -5.45
CA ARG A 208 -7.76 -17.15 -5.14
C ARG A 208 -6.48 -17.86 -4.65
N GLY A 209 -6.57 -18.55 -3.52
CA GLY A 209 -5.43 -19.26 -2.94
C GLY A 209 -5.65 -19.73 -1.52
N ASN A 210 -4.63 -20.40 -0.97
CA ASN A 210 -4.57 -20.75 0.44
C ASN A 210 -3.63 -19.77 1.14
N TYR A 211 -4.05 -19.25 2.28
CA TYR A 211 -3.29 -18.25 3.04
C TYR A 211 -3.23 -18.63 4.51
N GLU A 212 -2.07 -18.43 5.11
CA GLU A 212 -1.93 -18.46 6.57
C GLU A 212 -1.98 -17.03 7.09
N VAL A 213 -3.10 -16.65 7.71
CA VAL A 213 -3.30 -15.31 8.27
C VAL A 213 -3.15 -15.35 9.78
N PHE A 214 -2.45 -14.37 10.33
CA PHE A 214 -2.25 -14.20 11.76
C PHE A 214 -2.87 -12.90 12.21
N THR A 215 -3.67 -12.96 13.28
CA THR A 215 -4.18 -11.76 13.94
C THR A 215 -3.53 -11.58 15.29
N VAL A 216 -3.04 -10.38 15.53
CA VAL A 216 -2.36 -9.99 16.77
C VAL A 216 -3.20 -8.94 17.47
N GLN A 217 -3.66 -9.25 18.67
CA GLN A 217 -4.34 -8.28 19.50
C GLN A 217 -3.32 -7.25 19.99
N ASN A 218 -3.57 -5.97 19.76
CA ASN A 218 -2.67 -4.90 20.19
C ASN A 218 -2.70 -4.78 21.72
N LYS A 219 -1.88 -5.59 22.40
CA LYS A 219 -1.62 -5.53 23.83
C LYS A 219 -0.12 -5.54 24.01
N ILE A 220 0.47 -4.38 24.27
CA ILE A 220 1.90 -4.27 24.57
C ILE A 220 2.19 -5.15 25.79
N GLN A 221 2.97 -6.21 25.59
CA GLN A 221 3.45 -7.07 26.66
C GLN A 221 4.97 -7.14 26.55
N PHE A 222 5.66 -6.67 27.58
CA PHE A 222 7.11 -6.84 27.71
C PHE A 222 7.41 -8.27 28.17
N ASP A 223 8.49 -8.87 27.64
CA ASP A 223 9.00 -10.20 28.01
C ASP A 223 8.01 -11.37 27.84
N ARG A 224 7.00 -11.24 26.97
CA ARG A 224 6.01 -12.29 26.69
C ARG A 224 5.66 -12.34 25.22
N ARG A 225 5.32 -13.53 24.73
CA ARG A 225 4.73 -13.69 23.39
C ARG A 225 3.37 -13.00 23.35
N MET A 226 3.16 -12.11 22.39
CA MET A 226 1.83 -11.55 22.15
C MET A 226 0.91 -12.68 21.68
N PRO A 227 -0.34 -12.73 22.17
CA PRO A 227 -1.24 -13.81 21.80
C PRO A 227 -1.66 -13.64 20.33
N MET A 228 -1.11 -14.47 19.46
CA MET A 228 -1.44 -14.53 18.04
C MET A 228 -2.48 -15.62 17.79
N LYS A 229 -3.42 -15.35 16.89
CA LYS A 229 -4.38 -16.35 16.40
C LYS A 229 -4.13 -16.60 14.93
N LYS A 230 -3.84 -17.86 14.58
CA LYS A 230 -3.73 -18.31 13.19
C LYS A 230 -5.12 -18.57 12.62
N HIS A 231 -5.32 -18.19 11.37
CA HIS A 231 -6.49 -18.46 10.55
C HIS A 231 -6.00 -19.04 9.22
N ASP A 232 -6.32 -20.31 8.96
CA ASP A 232 -6.07 -20.94 7.67
C ASP A 232 -7.23 -20.59 6.73
N LEU A 233 -6.94 -19.83 5.67
CA LEU A 233 -7.96 -19.30 4.76
C LEU A 233 -7.86 -19.96 3.40
N ILE A 234 -9.00 -20.44 2.89
CA ILE A 234 -9.15 -20.93 1.53
C ILE A 234 -10.00 -19.89 0.79
N VAL A 235 -9.32 -19.02 0.05
CA VAL A 235 -9.97 -17.93 -0.70
C VAL A 235 -10.42 -18.49 -2.04
N ALA A 236 -11.74 -18.59 -2.20
CA ALA A 236 -12.38 -18.96 -3.46
C ALA A 236 -12.94 -17.72 -4.17
N GLU A 237 -13.12 -17.86 -5.47
CA GLU A 237 -13.67 -16.82 -6.34
C GLU A 237 -15.10 -16.42 -5.94
N ASN A 238 -15.40 -15.12 -5.95
CA ASN A 238 -16.71 -14.53 -5.66
C ASN A 238 -17.27 -14.90 -4.28
N GLN A 239 -16.40 -15.36 -3.36
CA GLN A 239 -16.76 -15.65 -1.98
C GLN A 239 -16.26 -14.54 -1.06
N CYS A 240 -17.08 -14.19 -0.09
CA CYS A 240 -16.70 -13.30 1.00
C CYS A 240 -16.67 -14.11 2.29
N GLN A 241 -15.49 -14.36 2.83
CA GLN A 241 -15.32 -15.06 4.11
C GLN A 241 -15.29 -14.03 5.23
N MET A 242 -16.19 -14.18 6.20
CA MET A 242 -16.25 -13.34 7.40
C MET A 242 -15.42 -14.00 8.52
N ILE A 243 -14.55 -13.22 9.17
CA ILE A 243 -13.72 -13.68 10.28
C ILE A 243 -13.96 -12.77 11.49
N LYS A 244 -14.53 -13.36 12.54
CA LYS A 244 -14.70 -12.68 13.82
C LYS A 244 -13.41 -12.74 14.62
N LEU A 245 -12.91 -11.57 15.01
CA LEU A 245 -11.78 -11.38 15.90
C LEU A 245 -12.26 -11.19 17.34
N GLU A 246 -11.71 -12.02 18.21
CA GLU A 246 -12.04 -12.09 19.63
C GLU A 246 -10.73 -12.12 20.42
N ALA A 247 -10.75 -11.55 21.64
CA ALA A 247 -9.62 -11.52 22.54
C ALA A 247 -9.24 -12.94 22.91
N ASN A 248 -7.95 -13.21 22.98
CA ASN A 248 -7.46 -14.46 23.52
C ASN A 248 -7.57 -14.39 25.05
N ASN A 249 -8.44 -15.23 25.63
CA ASN A 249 -8.56 -15.42 27.09
C ASN A 249 -7.32 -16.13 27.66
#